data_AF-A0A528GZ54-F1
#
_entry.id   AF-A0A528GZ54-F1
#
_cell.length_a   1.000
_cell.length_b   1.000
_cell.length_c   1.000
_cell.angle_alpha   90.00
_cell.angle_beta   90.00
_cell.angle_gamma   90.00
#
_symmetry.space_group_name_H-M   'P 1'
#
loop_
_entity.id
_entity.type
_entity.pdbx_description
1 polymer ?
#
loop_
_entity_poly.entity_id
_entity_poly.type
_entity_poly.pdbx_seq_one_letter_code
_entity_poly.pdbx_strand_id
1 'polypeptide(L)'
;VGPDQLHGFEERLTTDIYPADFGWTPDYRKPGERIDWWYHNLGSVAGAGVAEITNQMEYDDEVAFHAVQKLYDFARVSDDASRRPWCLTVSFTHPHDPYVARRRYWDLYEDCPALEPKVGFIPYDKQDPHSQRLYRASDYDSFDIN
;
A
#
# COMPACT_ATOMS: atom_id res chain seq x y z
N VAL A 1 -16.33 2.19 -3.20
CA VAL A 1 -15.97 3.39 -2.42
C VAL A 1 -17.21 4.26 -2.28
N GLY A 2 -17.51 4.74 -1.09
CA GLY A 2 -18.76 5.41 -0.76
C GLY A 2 -19.02 5.45 0.75
N PRO A 3 -20.20 5.89 1.20
CA PRO A 3 -20.45 6.18 2.61
C PRO A 3 -20.46 4.95 3.52
N ASP A 4 -20.72 3.75 2.98
CA ASP A 4 -20.62 2.51 3.75
C ASP A 4 -19.15 2.07 3.84
N GLN A 5 -18.65 2.02 5.07
CA GLN A 5 -17.27 1.65 5.40
C GLN A 5 -17.16 0.32 6.16
N LEU A 6 -18.28 -0.40 6.31
CA LEU A 6 -18.33 -1.70 6.98
C LEU A 6 -18.63 -2.84 6.01
N HIS A 7 -19.52 -2.64 5.04
CA HIS A 7 -19.86 -3.64 4.02
C HIS A 7 -20.07 -5.07 4.56
N GLY A 8 -20.72 -5.19 5.72
CA GLY A 8 -21.03 -6.47 6.38
C GLY A 8 -20.12 -6.85 7.55
N PHE A 9 -19.01 -6.13 7.78
CA PHE A 9 -18.26 -6.27 9.03
C PHE A 9 -19.11 -5.76 10.21
N GLU A 10 -19.17 -6.54 11.29
CA GLU A 10 -19.85 -6.14 12.53
C GLU A 10 -19.11 -4.98 13.23
N GLU A 11 -17.79 -4.93 13.07
CA GLU A 11 -16.93 -3.92 13.68
C GLU A 11 -15.70 -3.70 12.79
N ARG A 12 -15.20 -2.45 12.76
CA ARG A 12 -13.97 -2.06 12.07
C ARG A 12 -13.10 -1.28 13.04
N LEU A 13 -11.85 -1.75 13.23
CA LEU A 13 -10.98 -1.29 14.32
C LEU A 13 -10.15 -0.05 13.98
N THR A 14 -10.00 0.27 12.70
CA THR A 14 -9.26 1.43 12.21
C THR A 14 -10.03 2.11 11.08
N THR A 15 -9.75 3.40 10.85
CA THR A 15 -10.17 4.07 9.62
C THR A 15 -9.46 3.46 8.40
N ASP A 16 -9.88 3.82 7.19
CA ASP A 16 -9.09 3.56 5.98
C ASP A 16 -7.94 4.57 5.87
N ILE A 17 -6.80 4.13 5.35
CA ILE A 17 -5.65 5.02 5.03
C ILE A 17 -5.92 5.81 3.74
N TYR A 18 -6.79 5.30 2.86
CA TYR A 18 -7.14 5.93 1.59
C TYR A 18 -8.50 6.63 1.60
N PRO A 19 -8.70 7.61 0.69
CA PRO A 19 -9.96 8.34 0.60
C PRO A 19 -11.17 7.44 0.33
N ALA A 20 -12.29 7.78 0.96
CA ALA A 20 -13.57 7.09 0.79
C ALA A 20 -14.54 7.80 -0.19
N ASP A 21 -14.02 8.74 -0.99
CA ASP A 21 -14.80 9.55 -1.94
C ASP A 21 -14.53 9.18 -3.41
N PHE A 22 -15.03 10.01 -4.34
CA PHE A 22 -14.87 9.83 -5.78
C PHE A 22 -13.70 10.64 -6.37
N GLY A 23 -12.79 11.15 -5.54
CA GLY A 23 -11.69 12.04 -5.95
C GLY A 23 -10.75 11.42 -6.98
N TRP A 24 -10.53 10.10 -6.90
CA TRP A 24 -9.64 9.36 -7.80
C TRP A 24 -10.38 8.68 -8.96
N THR A 25 -11.34 9.39 -9.55
CA THR A 25 -12.09 8.90 -10.71
C THR A 25 -11.34 9.24 -12.02
N PRO A 26 -10.86 8.25 -12.79
CA PRO A 26 -10.30 8.50 -14.12
C PRO A 26 -11.40 8.86 -15.13
N ASP A 27 -11.04 9.62 -16.17
CA ASP A 27 -11.96 9.99 -17.25
C ASP A 27 -11.51 9.41 -18.60
N TYR A 28 -12.22 8.38 -19.09
CA TYR A 28 -11.91 7.76 -20.38
C TYR A 28 -12.15 8.69 -21.59
N ARG A 29 -12.84 9.82 -21.41
CA ARG A 29 -12.99 10.85 -22.45
C ARG A 29 -11.73 11.68 -22.63
N LYS A 30 -10.77 11.57 -21.70
CA LYS A 30 -9.50 12.31 -21.71
C LYS A 30 -8.29 11.34 -21.66
N PRO A 31 -8.13 10.48 -22.68
CA PRO A 31 -7.05 9.50 -22.69
C PRO A 31 -5.68 10.21 -22.73
N GLY A 32 -4.77 9.76 -21.86
CA GLY A 32 -3.41 10.30 -21.75
C GLY A 32 -3.25 11.47 -20.78
N GLU A 33 -4.33 12.02 -20.22
CA GLU A 33 -4.25 12.96 -19.10
C GLU A 33 -3.80 12.23 -17.82
N ARG A 34 -2.93 12.88 -17.05
CA ARG A 34 -2.55 12.45 -15.70
C ARG A 34 -3.01 13.49 -14.68
N ILE A 35 -3.22 13.05 -13.44
CA ILE A 35 -3.60 13.93 -12.33
C ILE A 35 -2.53 13.85 -11.25
N ASP A 36 -1.61 14.81 -11.27
CA ASP A 36 -0.35 14.77 -10.51
C ASP A 36 -0.50 14.55 -9.01
N TRP A 37 -1.59 15.04 -8.40
CA TRP A 37 -1.76 15.02 -6.96
C TRP A 37 -2.12 13.63 -6.38
N TRP A 38 -2.49 12.65 -7.21
CA TRP A 38 -2.76 11.28 -6.76
C TRP A 38 -2.24 10.17 -7.67
N TYR A 39 -1.95 10.46 -8.93
CA TYR A 39 -1.27 9.47 -9.76
C TYR A 39 0.09 9.15 -9.14
N HIS A 40 0.38 7.86 -9.03
CA HIS A 40 1.73 7.43 -8.74
C HIS A 40 2.71 8.03 -9.75
N ASN A 41 3.92 8.26 -9.27
CA ASN A 41 5.04 8.62 -10.10
C ASN A 41 6.28 7.87 -9.63
N LEU A 42 7.34 7.93 -10.42
CA LEU A 42 8.60 7.27 -10.11
C LEU A 42 9.40 7.93 -8.96
N GLY A 43 8.86 8.98 -8.32
CA GLY A 43 9.41 9.56 -7.10
C GLY A 43 9.46 8.59 -5.93
N SER A 44 8.56 7.60 -5.84
CA SER A 44 8.65 6.53 -4.84
C SER A 44 9.92 5.69 -4.98
N VAL A 45 10.41 5.50 -6.22
CA VAL A 45 11.67 4.78 -6.50
C VAL A 45 12.87 5.67 -6.17
N ALA A 46 12.90 6.90 -6.71
CA ALA A 46 14.01 7.83 -6.50
C ALA A 46 14.17 8.24 -5.02
N GLY A 47 13.08 8.26 -4.26
CA GLY A 47 13.03 8.60 -2.83
C GLY A 47 13.04 7.40 -1.88
N ALA A 48 13.34 6.18 -2.37
CA ALA A 48 13.42 4.99 -1.52
C ALA A 48 14.50 5.13 -0.44
N GLY A 49 14.30 4.53 0.73
CA GLY A 49 15.30 4.59 1.79
C GLY A 49 14.82 4.19 3.18
N VAL A 50 15.32 4.91 4.19
CA VAL A 50 15.13 4.57 5.60
C VAL A 50 14.49 5.70 6.37
N ALA A 51 13.44 5.38 7.12
CA ALA A 51 12.84 6.26 8.12
C ALA A 51 12.28 5.42 9.27
N GLU A 52 12.21 6.00 10.47
CA GLU A 52 11.66 5.28 11.63
C GLU A 52 10.13 5.35 11.70
N ILE A 53 9.53 6.32 11.01
CA ILE A 53 8.08 6.50 10.89
C ILE A 53 7.73 7.05 9.50
N THR A 54 6.58 6.62 8.98
CA THR A 54 5.91 7.08 7.76
C THR A 54 4.41 7.00 7.98
N ASN A 55 3.62 7.62 7.12
CA ASN A 55 2.15 7.49 7.14
C ASN A 55 1.70 6.02 7.16
N GLN A 56 2.36 5.17 6.36
CA GLN A 56 2.07 3.74 6.31
C GLN A 56 2.51 2.98 7.56
N MET A 57 3.64 3.34 8.16
CA MET A 57 4.12 2.67 9.38
C MET A 57 3.29 3.04 10.60
N GLU A 58 2.84 4.29 10.68
CA GLU A 58 1.88 4.71 11.70
C GLU A 58 0.57 3.91 11.59
N TYR A 59 0.02 3.81 10.38
CA TYR A 59 -1.19 3.03 10.11
C TYR A 59 -1.03 1.55 10.48
N ASP A 60 0.03 0.90 10.00
CA ASP A 60 0.23 -0.53 10.23
C ASP A 60 0.57 -0.87 11.68
N ASP A 61 1.28 0.01 12.40
CA ASP A 61 1.50 -0.14 13.84
C ASP A 61 0.15 -0.12 14.59
N GLU A 62 -0.78 0.78 14.23
CA GLU A 62 -2.12 0.86 14.82
C GLU A 62 -2.99 -0.35 14.45
N VAL A 63 -2.96 -0.79 13.18
CA VAL A 63 -3.64 -2.01 12.72
C VAL A 63 -3.16 -3.23 13.51
N ALA A 64 -1.85 -3.39 13.66
CA ALA A 64 -1.27 -4.50 14.43
C ALA A 64 -1.70 -4.44 15.90
N PHE A 65 -1.61 -3.27 16.51
CA PHE A 65 -1.97 -3.06 17.91
C PHE A 65 -3.44 -3.41 18.17
N HIS A 66 -4.37 -2.85 17.40
CA HIS A 66 -5.80 -3.12 17.57
C HIS A 66 -6.18 -4.57 17.26
N ALA A 67 -5.54 -5.20 16.26
CA ALA A 67 -5.76 -6.60 15.97
C ALA A 67 -5.36 -7.50 17.16
N VAL A 68 -4.18 -7.25 17.75
CA VAL A 68 -3.72 -7.99 18.93
C VAL A 68 -4.65 -7.76 20.11
N GLN A 69 -5.06 -6.51 20.36
CA GLN A 69 -6.04 -6.19 21.40
C GLN A 69 -7.35 -6.96 21.20
N LYS A 70 -7.85 -7.03 19.95
CA LYS A 70 -9.10 -7.74 19.64
C LYS A 70 -9.00 -9.24 19.86
N LEU A 71 -7.85 -9.84 19.54
CA LEU A 71 -7.57 -11.24 19.86
C LEU A 71 -7.60 -11.50 21.37
N TYR A 72 -7.03 -10.59 22.18
CA TYR A 72 -7.13 -10.69 23.65
C TYR A 72 -8.58 -10.57 24.14
N ASP A 73 -9.40 -9.70 23.55
CA ASP A 73 -10.82 -9.61 23.89
C ASP A 73 -11.57 -10.90 23.57
N PHE A 74 -11.32 -11.51 22.41
CA PHE A 74 -11.89 -12.81 22.06
C PHE A 74 -11.43 -13.95 22.96
N ALA A 75 -10.18 -13.90 23.45
CA ALA A 75 -9.65 -14.90 24.36
C ALA A 75 -10.36 -14.92 25.73
N ARG A 76 -10.86 -13.77 26.21
CA ARG A 76 -11.57 -13.66 27.51
C ARG A 76 -12.84 -14.51 27.59
N VAL A 77 -13.48 -14.75 26.45
CA VAL A 77 -14.71 -15.56 26.36
C VAL A 77 -14.45 -16.95 25.79
N SER A 78 -13.20 -17.37 25.65
CA SER A 78 -12.83 -18.60 24.93
C SER A 78 -13.45 -19.88 25.50
N ASP A 79 -13.62 -19.93 26.83
CA ASP A 79 -14.22 -21.06 27.57
C ASP A 79 -15.76 -20.99 27.65
N ASP A 80 -16.39 -19.90 27.18
CA ASP A 80 -17.85 -19.79 27.13
C ASP A 80 -18.40 -20.63 25.97
N ALA A 81 -19.12 -21.71 26.29
CA ALA A 81 -19.73 -22.61 25.32
C ALA A 81 -20.80 -21.93 24.42
N SER A 82 -21.33 -20.78 24.84
CA SER A 82 -22.32 -20.00 24.09
C SER A 82 -21.70 -18.97 23.14
N ARG A 83 -20.37 -18.80 23.15
CA ARG A 83 -19.69 -17.80 22.32
C ARG A 83 -19.91 -18.05 20.83
N ARG A 84 -20.04 -16.96 20.06
CA ARG A 84 -19.96 -17.04 18.59
C ARG A 84 -18.51 -17.32 18.16
N PRO A 85 -18.27 -18.11 17.10
CA PRO A 85 -16.99 -18.08 16.42
C PRO A 85 -16.75 -16.69 15.83
N TRP A 86 -15.50 -16.29 15.70
CA TRP A 86 -15.12 -14.99 15.14
C TRP A 86 -14.29 -15.17 13.87
N CYS A 87 -14.32 -14.14 13.03
CA CYS A 87 -13.43 -13.96 11.90
C CYS A 87 -12.87 -12.53 12.00
N LEU A 88 -11.55 -12.39 12.07
CA LEU A 88 -10.86 -11.11 12.14
C LEU A 88 -9.99 -10.94 10.90
N THR A 89 -10.23 -9.88 10.14
CA THR A 89 -9.37 -9.49 9.01
C THR A 89 -8.36 -8.46 9.51
N VAL A 90 -7.07 -8.76 9.37
CA VAL A 90 -5.96 -7.84 9.67
C VAL A 90 -5.31 -7.48 8.34
N SER A 91 -5.51 -6.24 7.88
CA SER A 91 -5.11 -5.79 6.55
C SER A 91 -4.10 -4.66 6.67
N PHE A 92 -2.83 -4.98 6.42
CA PHE A 92 -1.73 -4.01 6.41
C PHE A 92 -1.64 -3.28 5.07
N THR A 93 -1.08 -2.06 5.08
CA THR A 93 -0.78 -1.29 3.88
C THR A 93 0.58 -1.64 3.29
N HIS A 94 1.58 -2.00 4.11
CA HIS A 94 2.85 -2.49 3.58
C HIS A 94 2.67 -3.84 2.85
N PRO A 95 3.43 -4.10 1.77
CA PRO A 95 4.59 -3.34 1.29
C PRO A 95 4.27 -2.36 0.14
N HIS A 96 3.06 -1.78 0.10
CA HIS A 96 2.76 -0.68 -0.84
C HIS A 96 3.79 0.45 -0.66
N ASP A 97 4.11 1.18 -1.72
CA ASP A 97 5.05 2.30 -1.65
C ASP A 97 4.48 3.50 -0.85
N PRO A 98 5.30 4.40 -0.29
CA PRO A 98 6.73 4.61 -0.52
C PRO A 98 7.65 3.46 -0.09
N TYR A 99 8.71 3.21 -0.84
CA TYR A 99 9.72 2.17 -0.53
C TYR A 99 10.65 2.62 0.60
N VAL A 100 10.09 2.77 1.79
CA VAL A 100 10.77 3.25 2.99
C VAL A 100 10.58 2.25 4.13
N ALA A 101 11.68 1.77 4.70
CA ALA A 101 11.66 0.81 5.81
C ALA A 101 12.38 1.35 7.05
N ARG A 102 12.02 0.84 8.24
CA ARG A 102 12.80 1.07 9.49
C ARG A 102 14.20 0.51 9.35
N ARG A 103 15.18 1.17 9.97
CA ARG A 103 16.59 0.76 9.95
C ARG A 103 16.77 -0.72 10.31
N ARG A 104 16.07 -1.16 11.37
CA ARG A 104 16.11 -2.56 11.85
C ARG A 104 15.75 -3.61 10.80
N TYR A 105 14.91 -3.26 9.82
CA TYR A 105 14.50 -4.17 8.75
C TYR A 105 15.29 -3.94 7.48
N TRP A 106 15.69 -2.70 7.21
CA TRP A 106 16.58 -2.35 6.12
C TRP A 106 17.92 -3.09 6.21
N ASP A 107 18.54 -3.07 7.39
CA ASP A 107 19.86 -3.66 7.60
C ASP A 107 19.86 -5.20 7.48
N LEU A 108 18.70 -5.85 7.47
CA LEU A 108 18.59 -7.29 7.21
C LEU A 108 18.95 -7.68 5.77
N TYR A 109 19.06 -6.70 4.87
CA TYR A 109 19.25 -6.91 3.43
C TYR A 109 20.57 -6.33 2.89
N GLU A 110 21.56 -6.04 3.76
CA GLU A 110 22.87 -5.48 3.35
C GLU A 110 23.56 -6.32 2.25
N ASP A 111 23.48 -7.65 2.34
CA ASP A 111 24.06 -8.60 1.37
C ASP A 111 23.00 -9.26 0.45
N CYS A 112 21.86 -8.59 0.21
CA CYS A 112 20.79 -9.16 -0.61
C CYS A 112 21.24 -9.33 -2.09
N PRO A 113 21.25 -10.55 -2.65
CA PRO A 113 21.66 -10.77 -4.04
C PRO A 113 20.57 -10.41 -5.07
N ALA A 114 19.38 -9.98 -4.62
CA ALA A 114 18.19 -9.78 -5.45
C ALA A 114 17.70 -8.32 -5.45
N LEU A 115 18.63 -7.38 -5.53
CA LEU A 115 18.31 -5.94 -5.63
C LEU A 115 17.94 -5.52 -7.06
N GLU A 116 18.41 -6.27 -8.06
CA GLU A 116 18.14 -6.00 -9.47
C GLU A 116 16.99 -6.86 -10.03
N PRO A 117 16.12 -6.31 -10.90
CA PRO A 117 15.09 -7.09 -11.56
C PRO A 117 15.70 -8.08 -12.56
N LYS A 118 15.10 -9.27 -12.68
CA LYS A 118 15.55 -10.29 -13.65
C LYS A 118 15.44 -9.83 -15.11
N VAL A 119 14.46 -9.00 -15.39
CA VAL A 119 14.26 -8.35 -16.70
C VAL A 119 14.56 -6.89 -16.49
N GLY A 120 15.63 -6.41 -17.12
CA GLY A 120 16.03 -5.01 -17.03
C GLY A 120 15.08 -4.08 -17.77
N PHE A 121 15.44 -2.80 -17.81
CA PHE A 121 14.69 -1.76 -18.48
C PHE A 121 14.40 -2.09 -19.96
N ILE A 122 13.13 -1.95 -20.36
CA ILE A 122 12.68 -2.08 -21.75
C ILE A 122 12.33 -0.67 -22.25
N PRO A 123 13.04 -0.17 -23.28
CA PRO A 123 12.76 1.14 -23.87
C PRO A 123 11.28 1.31 -24.27
N TYR A 124 10.77 2.54 -24.12
CA TYR A 124 9.36 2.87 -24.34
C TYR A 124 8.81 2.40 -25.69
N ASP A 125 9.58 2.55 -26.77
CA ASP A 125 9.20 2.15 -28.14
C ASP A 125 9.11 0.62 -28.33
N LYS A 126 9.69 -0.14 -27.41
CA LYS A 126 9.67 -1.61 -27.37
C LYS A 126 8.65 -2.18 -26.36
N GLN A 127 8.02 -1.32 -25.56
CA GLN A 127 6.96 -1.72 -24.65
C GLN A 127 5.64 -2.02 -25.39
N ASP A 128 4.82 -2.91 -24.84
CA ASP A 128 3.46 -3.11 -25.33
C ASP A 128 2.57 -1.87 -25.06
N PRO A 129 1.42 -1.72 -25.74
CA PRO A 129 0.60 -0.52 -25.63
C PRO A 129 0.14 -0.18 -24.20
N HIS A 130 -0.09 -1.18 -23.35
CA HIS A 130 -0.50 -0.93 -21.97
C HIS A 130 0.68 -0.45 -21.13
N SER A 131 1.85 -1.08 -21.25
CA SER A 131 3.06 -0.65 -20.55
C SER A 131 3.50 0.77 -20.96
N GLN A 132 3.36 1.13 -22.25
CA GLN A 132 3.56 2.50 -22.71
C GLN A 132 2.62 3.51 -22.01
N ARG A 133 1.35 3.13 -21.80
CA ARG A 133 0.42 3.97 -21.02
C ARG A 133 0.87 4.11 -19.57
N LEU A 134 1.36 3.04 -18.94
CA LEU A 134 1.83 3.05 -17.55
C LEU A 134 3.08 3.91 -17.36
N TYR A 135 4.00 3.91 -18.33
CA TYR A 135 5.19 4.77 -18.32
C TYR A 135 4.79 6.25 -18.25
N ARG A 136 3.84 6.67 -19.09
CA ARG A 136 3.30 8.04 -19.06
C ARG A 136 2.54 8.34 -17.76
N ALA A 137 1.74 7.39 -17.27
CA ALA A 137 0.99 7.57 -16.03
C ALA A 137 1.93 7.79 -14.82
N SER A 138 3.05 7.08 -14.80
CA SER A 138 4.05 7.10 -13.73
C SER A 138 5.09 8.22 -13.88
N ASP A 139 4.93 9.12 -14.85
CA ASP A 139 5.83 10.26 -15.08
C ASP A 139 7.31 9.82 -15.18
N TYR A 140 7.55 8.72 -15.89
CA TYR A 140 8.81 7.98 -15.78
C TYR A 140 10.05 8.75 -16.26
N ASP A 141 9.87 9.68 -17.20
CA ASP A 141 10.92 10.49 -17.83
C ASP A 141 11.37 11.68 -16.96
N SER A 142 10.58 12.02 -15.94
CA SER A 142 10.87 13.12 -15.01
C SER A 142 11.83 12.75 -13.87
N PHE A 143 12.18 11.46 -13.73
CA PHE A 143 13.01 10.96 -12.63
C PHE A 143 14.26 10.26 -13.15
N ASP A 144 15.41 10.59 -12.54
CA ASP A 144 16.65 9.85 -12.74
C ASP A 144 16.69 8.64 -11.81
N ILE A 145 16.50 7.46 -12.39
CA ILE A 145 16.55 6.18 -11.70
C ILE A 145 17.71 5.41 -12.32
N ASN A 146 18.85 5.49 -11.63
CA ASN A 146 20.08 4.84 -12.01
C ASN A 146 19.97 3.31 -11.90
#